data_AF-A0AAW9S8K1-F1
#
_entry.id   AF-A0AAW9S8K1-F1
#
_cell.length_a   1.000
_cell.length_b   1.000
_cell.length_c   1.000
_cell.angle_alpha   90.00
_cell.angle_beta   90.00
_cell.angle_gamma   90.00
#
_symmetry.space_group_name_H-M   'P 1'
#
loop_
_entity.id
_entity.type
_entity.pdbx_description
1 polymer ?
#
loop_
_entity_poly.entity_id
_entity_poly.type
_entity_poly.pdbx_seq_one_letter_code
_entity_poly.pdbx_strand_id
1 'polypeptide(L)'
;MEKPEKKELAFDYDFLNKLIVGIGEVAKITGVPTRQIRYWEEKGILHSLTEEVGKNRRYDYQNIKKILLIKELMDEGFTLEAAVRKVETRMKVLNEMLEKLNLDSSPEDSQEDR
;
A
#
# COMPACT_ATOMS: atom_id res chain seq x y z
N MET A 1 -6.00 2.94 25.92
CA MET A 1 -5.00 2.66 24.87
C MET A 1 -4.08 3.86 24.82
N GLU A 2 -2.80 3.68 25.18
CA GLU A 2 -1.79 4.75 25.05
C GLU A 2 -1.59 5.06 23.57
N LYS A 3 -1.45 6.35 23.24
CA LYS A 3 -1.15 6.78 21.88
C LYS A 3 0.31 6.43 21.57
N PRO A 4 0.61 5.86 20.39
CA PRO A 4 1.98 5.56 20.01
C PRO A 4 2.83 6.82 20.01
N GLU A 5 4.09 6.71 20.43
CA GLU A 5 5.02 7.86 20.46
C GLU A 5 5.32 8.34 19.03
N LYS A 6 5.50 9.65 18.85
CA LYS A 6 5.75 10.27 17.52
C LYS A 6 6.93 9.63 16.79
N LYS A 7 7.94 9.14 17.54
CA LYS A 7 9.13 8.48 17.01
C LYS A 7 8.85 7.07 16.45
N GLU A 8 7.95 6.32 17.09
CA GLU A 8 7.54 4.99 16.61
C GLU A 8 6.73 5.10 15.33
N LEU A 9 5.80 6.05 15.26
CA LEU A 9 5.01 6.32 14.06
C LEU A 9 5.87 6.70 12.85
N ALA A 10 6.92 7.52 13.07
CA ALA A 10 7.85 7.90 12.01
C ALA A 10 8.67 6.71 11.50
N PHE A 11 9.09 5.82 12.41
CA PHE A 11 9.81 4.59 12.04
C PHE A 11 8.94 3.65 11.22
N ASP A 12 7.72 3.37 11.68
CA ASP A 12 6.77 2.51 10.97
C ASP A 12 6.47 3.07 9.58
N TYR A 13 6.30 4.39 9.47
CA TYR A 13 6.05 5.07 8.21
C TYR A 13 7.22 4.92 7.22
N ASP A 14 8.46 5.18 7.67
CA ASP A 14 9.66 4.98 6.84
C ASP A 14 9.81 3.53 6.38
N PHE A 15 9.52 2.58 7.28
CA PHE A 15 9.51 1.16 6.95
C PHE A 15 8.46 0.82 5.86
N LEU A 16 7.22 1.28 6.02
CA LEU A 16 6.14 1.01 5.06
C LEU A 16 6.44 1.58 3.67
N ASN A 17 7.08 2.75 3.59
CA ASN A 17 7.49 3.35 2.32
C ASN A 17 8.59 2.58 1.60
N LYS A 18 9.43 1.83 2.33
CA LYS A 18 10.52 1.02 1.78
C LYS A 18 10.10 -0.43 1.53
N LEU A 19 8.90 -0.83 1.93
CA LEU A 19 8.42 -2.21 1.83
C LEU A 19 8.17 -2.59 0.36
N ILE A 20 9.03 -3.44 -0.20
CA ILE A 20 8.88 -4.00 -1.54
C ILE A 20 8.85 -5.54 -1.49
N VAL A 21 7.78 -6.12 -2.02
CA VAL A 21 7.45 -7.54 -1.83
C VAL A 21 7.16 -8.23 -3.16
N GLY A 22 7.66 -9.45 -3.35
CA GLY A 22 7.40 -10.24 -4.55
C GLY A 22 5.97 -10.80 -4.60
N ILE A 23 5.45 -11.06 -5.79
CA ILE A 23 4.07 -11.56 -5.95
C ILE A 23 3.76 -12.84 -5.13
N GLY A 24 4.75 -13.71 -4.94
CA GLY A 24 4.59 -14.93 -4.13
C GLY A 24 4.36 -14.61 -2.65
N GLU A 25 5.13 -13.68 -2.10
CA GLU A 25 4.95 -13.19 -0.74
C GLU A 25 3.65 -12.38 -0.61
N VAL A 26 3.29 -11.55 -1.60
CA VAL A 26 2.00 -10.84 -1.59
C VAL A 26 0.83 -11.82 -1.54
N ALA A 27 0.89 -12.90 -2.31
CA ALA A 27 -0.16 -13.93 -2.26
C ALA A 27 -0.25 -14.60 -0.88
N LYS A 28 0.87 -14.83 -0.20
CA LYS A 28 0.89 -15.36 1.18
C LYS A 28 0.33 -14.35 2.18
N ILE A 29 0.71 -13.08 2.08
CA ILE A 29 0.28 -12.00 2.98
C ILE A 29 -1.23 -11.76 2.86
N THR A 30 -1.74 -11.73 1.63
CA THR A 30 -3.12 -11.32 1.36
C THR A 30 -4.09 -12.50 1.26
N GLY A 31 -3.58 -13.71 1.06
CA GLY A 31 -4.40 -14.88 0.73
C GLY A 31 -5.00 -14.85 -0.68
N VAL A 32 -4.68 -13.83 -1.50
CA VAL A 32 -5.13 -13.75 -2.90
C VAL A 32 -4.17 -14.55 -3.78
N PRO A 33 -4.65 -15.52 -4.59
CA PRO A 33 -3.79 -16.29 -5.47
C PRO A 33 -3.01 -15.40 -6.46
N THR A 34 -1.76 -15.75 -6.74
CA THR A 34 -0.90 -15.00 -7.68
C THR A 34 -1.54 -14.79 -9.04
N ARG A 35 -2.31 -15.76 -9.55
CA ARG A 35 -3.08 -15.64 -10.79
C ARG A 35 -4.09 -14.49 -10.75
N GLN A 36 -4.78 -14.33 -9.62
CA GLN A 36 -5.79 -13.28 -9.45
C GLN A 36 -5.13 -11.91 -9.30
N ILE A 37 -3.99 -11.81 -8.61
CA ILE A 37 -3.18 -10.59 -8.54
C ILE A 37 -2.72 -10.15 -9.95
N ARG A 38 -2.21 -11.09 -10.77
CA ARG A 38 -1.84 -10.81 -12.16
C ARG A 38 -3.04 -10.33 -12.99
N TYR A 39 -4.18 -10.98 -12.83
CA TYR A 39 -5.41 -10.58 -13.51
C TYR A 39 -5.87 -9.16 -13.11
N TRP A 40 -5.78 -8.80 -11.83
CA TRP A 40 -6.11 -7.45 -11.38
C TRP A 40 -5.16 -6.40 -11.96
N GLU A 41 -3.88 -6.71 -12.05
CA GLU A 41 -2.89 -5.85 -12.72
C GLU A 41 -3.13 -5.73 -14.23
N GLU A 42 -3.45 -6.81 -14.93
CA GLU A 42 -3.83 -6.78 -16.35
C GLU A 42 -5.08 -5.93 -16.61
N LYS A 43 -5.97 -5.81 -15.61
CA LYS A 43 -7.13 -4.93 -15.63
C LYS A 43 -6.83 -3.48 -15.23
N GLY A 44 -5.57 -3.14 -14.92
CA GLY A 44 -5.16 -1.81 -14.46
C GLY A 44 -5.61 -1.47 -13.05
N ILE A 45 -6.06 -2.47 -12.27
CA ILE A 45 -6.49 -2.27 -10.88
C ILE A 45 -5.28 -2.04 -9.97
N LEU A 46 -4.14 -2.64 -10.31
CA LEU A 46 -2.88 -2.55 -9.58
C LEU A 46 -1.75 -2.27 -10.57
N HIS A 47 -0.64 -1.73 -10.09
CA HIS A 47 0.57 -1.53 -10.88
C HIS A 47 1.76 -2.07 -10.12
N SER A 48 2.43 -3.08 -10.65
CA SER A 48 3.71 -3.52 -10.07
C SER A 48 4.80 -2.48 -10.35
N LEU A 49 5.79 -2.44 -9.46
CA LEU A 49 6.99 -1.62 -9.59
C LEU A 49 7.98 -2.18 -10.62
N THR A 50 7.65 -3.32 -11.24
CA THR A 50 8.51 -4.00 -12.20
C THR A 50 7.90 -3.82 -13.58
N GLU A 51 8.45 -2.89 -14.35
CA GLU A 51 7.94 -2.52 -15.67
C GLU A 51 8.33 -3.53 -16.76
N GLU A 52 9.40 -4.30 -16.55
CA GLU A 52 9.91 -5.26 -17.53
C GLU A 52 9.11 -6.57 -17.58
N VAL A 53 8.71 -6.93 -18.81
CA VAL A 53 8.07 -8.21 -19.14
C VAL A 53 9.02 -9.37 -18.81
N GLY A 54 8.50 -10.39 -18.11
CA GLY A 54 9.25 -11.60 -17.77
C GLY A 54 10.04 -11.52 -16.45
N LYS A 55 10.13 -10.34 -15.82
CA LYS A 55 10.69 -10.22 -14.46
C LYS A 55 9.64 -10.52 -13.38
N ASN A 56 10.14 -10.92 -12.21
CA ASN A 56 9.29 -11.16 -11.04
C ASN A 56 8.68 -9.86 -10.55
N ARG A 57 7.34 -9.80 -10.58
CA ARG A 57 6.57 -8.63 -10.17
C ARG A 57 6.78 -8.30 -8.69
N ARG A 58 6.97 -7.01 -8.40
CA ARG A 58 7.13 -6.47 -7.06
C ARG A 58 6.05 -5.43 -6.77
N TYR A 59 5.60 -5.40 -5.52
CA TYR A 59 4.52 -4.56 -5.05
C TYR A 59 4.93 -3.85 -3.76
N ASP A 60 4.53 -2.60 -3.62
CA ASP A 60 4.72 -1.80 -2.41
C ASP A 60 3.59 -2.03 -1.38
N TYR A 61 3.70 -1.33 -0.25
CA TYR A 61 2.66 -1.32 0.77
C TYR A 61 1.28 -0.89 0.23
N GLN A 62 1.21 0.12 -0.63
CA GLN A 62 -0.06 0.62 -1.17
C GLN A 62 -0.78 -0.45 -2.00
N ASN A 63 -0.04 -1.16 -2.85
CA ASN A 63 -0.55 -2.29 -3.61
C ASN A 63 -1.04 -3.42 -2.70
N ILE A 64 -0.25 -3.80 -1.68
CA ILE A 64 -0.63 -4.85 -0.73
C ILE A 64 -1.92 -4.47 0.01
N LYS A 65 -2.01 -3.22 0.49
CA LYS A 65 -3.19 -2.71 1.19
C LYS A 65 -4.41 -2.70 0.28
N LYS A 66 -4.25 -2.28 -0.97
CA LYS A 66 -5.32 -2.29 -1.98
C LYS A 66 -5.83 -3.71 -2.26
N ILE A 67 -4.94 -4.68 -2.41
CA ILE A 67 -5.29 -6.10 -2.59
C ILE A 67 -6.10 -6.61 -1.39
N LEU A 68 -5.67 -6.33 -0.16
CA LEU A 68 -6.39 -6.75 1.06
C LEU A 68 -7.81 -6.18 1.10
N LEU A 69 -7.97 -4.88 0.86
CA LEU A 69 -9.28 -4.23 0.90
C LEU A 69 -10.22 -4.72 -0.22
N ILE A 70 -9.68 -4.99 -1.41
CA ILE A 70 -10.47 -5.58 -2.51
C ILE A 70 -10.94 -6.98 -2.10
N LYS A 71 -10.03 -7.80 -1.55
CA LYS A 71 -10.36 -9.15 -1.09
C LYS A 71 -11.45 -9.13 -0.01
N GLU A 72 -11.33 -8.28 1.01
CA GLU A 72 -12.32 -8.15 2.07
C GLU A 72 -13.72 -7.85 1.51
N LEU A 73 -13.83 -6.88 0.60
CA LEU A 73 -15.12 -6.56 -0.03
C LEU A 73 -15.63 -7.70 -0.92
N MET A 74 -14.76 -8.40 -1.63
CA MET A 74 -15.17 -9.57 -2.41
C MET A 74 -15.67 -10.71 -1.50
N ASP A 75 -15.03 -10.93 -0.35
CA ASP A 75 -15.46 -11.91 0.65
C ASP A 75 -16.82 -11.53 1.29
N GLU A 76 -17.12 -10.23 1.39
CA GLU A 76 -18.44 -9.69 1.78
C GLU A 76 -19.51 -9.82 0.67
N GLY A 77 -19.15 -10.31 -0.52
CA GLY A 77 -20.07 -10.56 -1.63
C GLY A 77 -20.17 -9.41 -2.65
N PHE A 78 -19.32 -8.39 -2.57
CA PHE A 78 -19.25 -7.36 -3.61
C PHE A 78 -18.61 -7.91 -4.89
N THR A 79 -19.05 -7.41 -6.04
CA THR A 79 -18.36 -7.65 -7.30
C THR A 79 -16.99 -6.97 -7.29
N LEU A 80 -16.04 -7.48 -8.08
CA LEU A 80 -14.70 -6.87 -8.21
C LEU A 80 -14.79 -5.37 -8.57
N GLU A 81 -15.67 -5.01 -9.49
CA GLU A 81 -15.86 -3.62 -9.92
C GLU A 81 -16.36 -2.72 -8.78
N ALA A 82 -17.33 -3.20 -7.99
CA ALA A 82 -17.84 -2.48 -6.83
C ALA A 82 -16.78 -2.37 -5.71
N ALA A 83 -16.01 -3.44 -5.50
CA ALA A 83 -14.90 -3.45 -4.55
C ALA A 83 -13.83 -2.42 -4.94
N VAL A 84 -13.36 -2.44 -6.19
CA VAL A 84 -12.35 -1.49 -6.71
C VAL A 84 -12.81 -0.05 -6.51
N ARG A 85 -14.04 0.30 -6.92
CA ARG A 85 -14.57 1.67 -6.72
C ARG A 85 -14.54 2.12 -5.27
N LYS A 86 -14.96 1.26 -4.34
CA LYS A 86 -14.96 1.57 -2.89
C LYS A 86 -13.54 1.72 -2.34
N VAL A 87 -12.60 0.90 -2.83
CA VAL A 87 -11.21 0.92 -2.39
C VAL A 87 -10.47 2.16 -2.89
N GLU A 88 -10.71 2.62 -4.13
CA GLU A 88 -10.09 3.86 -4.63
C GLU A 88 -10.34 5.06 -3.71
N THR A 89 -11.59 5.23 -3.25
CA THR A 89 -11.94 6.30 -2.31
C THR A 89 -11.18 6.17 -0.98
N ARG A 90 -11.05 4.95 -0.44
CA ARG A 90 -10.33 4.69 0.81
C ARG A 90 -8.82 4.92 0.66
N MET A 91 -8.24 4.49 -0.47
CA MET A 91 -6.82 4.64 -0.76
C MET A 91 -6.42 6.09 -0.94
N LYS A 92 -7.26 6.91 -1.58
CA LYS A 92 -7.01 8.36 -1.70
C LYS A 92 -6.85 9.03 -0.34
N VAL A 93 -7.78 8.77 0.58
CA VAL A 93 -7.74 9.32 1.94
C VAL A 93 -6.49 8.83 2.71
N LEU A 94 -6.16 7.54 2.60
CA LEU A 94 -4.95 7.00 3.21
C LEU A 94 -3.68 7.67 2.69
N ASN A 95 -3.56 7.85 1.38
CA ASN A 95 -2.40 8.47 0.76
C ASN A 95 -2.25 9.94 1.20
N GLU A 96 -3.35 10.70 1.25
CA GLU A 96 -3.34 12.08 1.76
C GLU A 96 -2.93 12.16 3.23
N MET A 97 -3.31 11.17 4.07
CA MET A 97 -2.90 11.11 5.47
C MET A 97 -1.41 10.73 5.62
N LEU A 98 -0.95 9.76 4.83
CA LEU A 98 0.45 9.31 4.80
C LEU A 98 1.39 10.44 4.36
N GLU A 99 1.01 11.21 3.35
CA GLU A 99 1.78 12.38 2.89
C GLU A 99 1.91 13.45 3.99
N LYS A 100 0.84 13.72 4.74
CA LYS A 100 0.88 14.67 5.87
C LYS A 100 1.81 14.19 6.98
N LEU A 101 1.76 12.90 7.30
CA LEU A 101 2.68 12.28 8.28
C LEU A 101 4.15 12.39 7.83
N ASN A 102 4.42 12.32 6.52
CA ASN A 102 5.75 12.51 5.97
C ASN A 102 6.26 13.95 6.17
N LEU A 103 5.41 14.95 5.89
CA LEU A 103 5.76 16.36 6.02
C LEU A 103 6.04 16.76 7.47
N ASP A 104 5.28 16.23 8.43
CA ASP A 104 5.45 16.48 9.87
C ASP A 104 6.66 15.73 10.49
N SER A 105 7.33 14.87 9.70
CA SER A 105 8.53 14.11 10.06
C SER A 105 9.82 14.67 9.44
N SER A 106 9.71 15.70 8.58
CA SER A 106 10.87 16.52 8.20
C SER A 106 11.33 17.30 9.42
N PRO A 107 12.62 17.25 9.82
CA PRO A 107 13.10 18.08 10.90
C PRO A 107 13.08 19.54 10.44
N GLU A 108 12.06 20.28 10.86
CA GLU A 108 12.22 21.69 11.18
C GLU A 108 13.21 21.78 12.34
N ASP A 109 14.50 21.79 11.99
CA ASP A 109 15.59 22.45 12.72
C ASP A 109 16.81 22.50 11.77
N SER A 110 16.64 23.26 10.69
CA SER A 110 17.74 23.88 9.99
C SER A 110 17.78 25.36 10.35
N GLN A 111 18.00 25.69 11.64
CA GLN A 111 18.61 26.95 12.07
C GLN A 111 19.27 26.78 13.45
N GLU A 112 20.58 26.56 13.47
CA GLU A 112 21.40 27.30 14.42
C GLU A 112 22.49 27.98 13.60
N ASP A 113 22.28 29.28 13.39
CA ASP A 113 23.27 30.22 12.90
C ASP A 113 24.62 30.01 13.62
N ARG A 114 25.69 29.80 12.86
CA ARG A 114 27.05 30.25 13.19
C ARG A 114 27.80 30.69 11.95
#